data_AF-A0A2D7MKR6-F1
#
_entry.id   AF-A0A2D7MKR6-F1
#
_cell.length_a   1.000
_cell.length_b   1.000
_cell.length_c   1.000
_cell.angle_alpha   90.00
_cell.angle_beta   90.00
_cell.angle_gamma   90.00
#
_symmetry.space_group_name_H-M   'P 1'
#
loop_
_entity.id
_entity.type
_entity.pdbx_description
1 polymer ?
#
loop_
_entity_poly.entity_id
_entity_poly.type
_entity_poly.pdbx_seq_one_letter_code
_entity_poly.pdbx_strand_id
1 'polypeptide(L)'
;MEQKIQQSIDPVTASVIQGALQNIAIEMGYKLMRMSYSSIIRESEDFGTALTDAKGNQLAESVQSTPLQSGPIPGYVKNVIEVFERRGTAFKHGDVIMHNDPYGGASHGPDIALIVPVFYGDILIGFSGTTAHHLDVGALSPGSCGIVDAIDVYAEGLQFKAIKVYDGGERNEAVWQILKDNVRAPGMVVGDMEAQVAACQIGAERFIDLVDRFGLQAVDDASEALMDYSERLMRNAIRDVPDGVYSAKTFIDGFLEDPDRRDLPLVVTITISGDEMEVDLEGTAPQVPDRPINMPLIGTVDISIWLTVRSVLLDSDIFGYIPQNSGLTRPITLKVPRGCLANPIFPAPVIARFTPGNQLADTVMKALAGAVPEQVSAGIGNLKVIAFSGLKEETHWVHMEIFEGSYGGRYNRNGMDAVDTLYANTRNNPIEDIESHLPMRVTRYELREDTSGAGRTRGGLGACRAFQFLEPGGFSVEGEGHKFAPWGFKGGNDGKTAELHLIHANGKSESLTSKVPYHTTETGDTFLAIGPSAGGYGEAFERSPEDVYEDVLDELISEETAERDYGVIISHGKLDLEATAKRRHA
;
A
#
# COMPACT_ATOMS: atom_id res chain seq x y z
N MET A 1 -34.35 -35.97 1.41
CA MET A 1 -35.10 -35.18 0.42
C MET A 1 -34.37 -33.85 0.33
N GLU A 2 -33.39 -33.77 -0.57
CA GLU A 2 -32.52 -32.61 -0.71
C GLU A 2 -33.36 -31.43 -1.20
N GLN A 3 -33.52 -30.40 -0.37
CA GLN A 3 -33.94 -29.10 -0.84
C GLN A 3 -32.81 -28.59 -1.75
N LYS A 4 -33.00 -28.71 -3.07
CA LYS A 4 -32.24 -27.92 -4.04
C LYS A 4 -32.44 -26.46 -3.64
N ILE A 5 -31.40 -25.84 -3.10
CA ILE A 5 -31.33 -24.38 -2.99
C ILE A 5 -31.44 -23.88 -4.42
N GLN A 6 -32.62 -23.37 -4.78
CA GLN A 6 -32.85 -22.79 -6.08
C GLN A 6 -32.09 -21.47 -6.07
N GLN A 7 -30.89 -21.46 -6.66
CA GLN A 7 -30.10 -20.24 -6.83
C GLN A 7 -30.97 -19.20 -7.56
N SER A 8 -31.05 -17.98 -7.02
CA SER A 8 -31.84 -16.88 -7.59
C SER A 8 -31.36 -16.48 -8.98
N ILE A 9 -30.08 -16.73 -9.27
CA ILE A 9 -29.42 -16.46 -10.55
C ILE A 9 -28.56 -17.65 -10.99
N ASP A 10 -28.47 -17.88 -12.31
CA ASP A 10 -27.59 -18.92 -12.84
C ASP A 10 -26.10 -18.49 -12.78
N PRO A 11 -25.16 -19.41 -12.52
CA PRO A 11 -23.75 -19.07 -12.33
C PRO A 11 -23.07 -18.43 -13.55
N VAL A 12 -23.57 -18.70 -14.77
CA VAL A 12 -23.00 -18.13 -15.99
C VAL A 12 -23.33 -16.65 -16.06
N THR A 13 -24.61 -16.30 -15.86
CA THR A 13 -25.04 -14.90 -15.81
C THR A 13 -24.35 -14.14 -14.69
N ALA A 14 -24.24 -14.71 -13.49
CA ALA A 14 -23.51 -14.09 -12.38
C ALA A 14 -22.04 -13.80 -12.75
N SER A 15 -21.35 -14.75 -13.38
CA SER A 15 -19.95 -14.57 -13.81
C SER A 15 -19.80 -13.50 -14.90
N VAL A 16 -20.75 -13.41 -15.83
CA VAL A 16 -20.78 -12.37 -16.86
C VAL A 16 -20.99 -10.98 -16.24
N ILE A 17 -21.90 -10.86 -15.28
CA ILE A 17 -22.14 -9.60 -14.56
C ILE A 17 -20.89 -9.21 -13.75
N GLN A 18 -20.22 -10.15 -13.08
CA GLN A 18 -18.97 -9.86 -12.37
C GLN A 18 -17.89 -9.32 -13.31
N GLY A 19 -17.68 -9.99 -14.44
CA GLY A 19 -16.70 -9.55 -15.44
C GLY A 19 -17.04 -8.16 -16.00
N ALA A 20 -18.33 -7.85 -16.14
CA ALA A 20 -18.77 -6.53 -16.54
C ALA A 20 -18.48 -5.47 -15.46
N LEU A 21 -18.86 -5.70 -14.20
CA LEU A 21 -18.57 -4.81 -13.07
C LEU A 21 -17.06 -4.52 -12.94
N GLN A 22 -16.24 -5.57 -13.06
CA GLN A 22 -14.78 -5.44 -13.02
C GLN A 22 -14.26 -4.62 -14.20
N ASN A 23 -14.76 -4.86 -15.41
CA ASN A 23 -14.37 -4.07 -16.59
C ASN A 23 -14.77 -2.59 -16.46
N ILE A 24 -15.87 -2.28 -15.78
CA ILE A 24 -16.24 -0.89 -15.47
C ILE A 24 -15.17 -0.25 -14.57
N ALA A 25 -14.78 -0.91 -13.48
CA ALA A 25 -13.75 -0.41 -12.60
C ALA A 25 -12.39 -0.26 -13.33
N ILE A 26 -12.03 -1.20 -14.20
CA ILE A 26 -10.83 -1.10 -15.06
C ILE A 26 -10.93 0.11 -16.01
N GLU A 27 -12.08 0.32 -16.67
CA GLU A 27 -12.29 1.50 -17.52
C GLU A 27 -12.12 2.81 -16.73
N MET A 28 -12.69 2.89 -15.53
CA MET A 28 -12.53 4.04 -14.64
C MET A 28 -11.04 4.32 -14.36
N GLY A 29 -10.29 3.29 -13.96
CA GLY A 29 -8.87 3.41 -13.64
C GLY A 29 -8.02 3.87 -14.83
N TYR A 30 -8.21 3.26 -16.01
CA TYR A 30 -7.51 3.69 -17.22
C TYR A 30 -7.82 5.14 -17.60
N LYS A 31 -9.06 5.58 -17.42
CA LYS A 31 -9.46 6.97 -17.71
C LYS A 31 -8.81 7.94 -16.73
N LEU A 32 -8.87 7.64 -15.44
CA LEU A 32 -8.23 8.45 -14.40
C LEU A 32 -6.74 8.66 -14.71
N MET A 33 -5.98 7.56 -14.83
CA MET A 33 -4.55 7.58 -15.16
C MET A 33 -4.23 8.45 -16.39
N ARG A 34 -5.03 8.34 -17.45
CA ARG A 34 -4.80 9.06 -18.72
C ARG A 34 -5.14 10.55 -18.66
N MET A 35 -6.03 10.96 -17.76
CA MET A 35 -6.50 12.35 -17.64
C MET A 35 -5.77 13.12 -16.54
N SER A 36 -5.09 12.43 -15.64
CA SER A 36 -4.31 13.02 -14.55
C SER A 36 -3.06 13.75 -15.01
N TYR A 37 -2.69 14.76 -14.22
CA TYR A 37 -1.60 15.69 -14.44
C TYR A 37 -0.36 15.31 -13.63
N SER A 38 -0.52 14.92 -12.36
CA SER A 38 0.61 14.58 -11.50
C SER A 38 1.24 13.23 -11.88
N SER A 39 2.56 13.13 -11.71
CA SER A 39 3.30 11.89 -11.95
C SER A 39 2.90 10.77 -10.99
N ILE A 40 2.45 11.08 -9.76
CA ILE A 40 2.01 10.08 -8.77
C ILE A 40 0.79 9.27 -9.25
N ILE A 41 -0.14 9.90 -9.98
CA ILE A 41 -1.27 9.18 -10.58
C ILE A 41 -0.92 8.65 -11.98
N ARG A 42 -0.24 9.47 -12.80
CA ARG A 42 0.03 9.18 -14.21
C ARG A 42 1.10 8.11 -14.44
N GLU A 43 2.19 8.17 -13.68
CA GLU A 43 3.35 7.29 -13.82
C GLU A 43 3.36 6.22 -12.73
N SER A 44 3.19 6.61 -11.46
CA SER A 44 3.27 5.69 -10.32
C SER A 44 1.99 4.87 -10.10
N GLU A 45 0.87 5.24 -10.75
CA GLU A 45 -0.44 4.58 -10.65
C GLU A 45 -0.99 4.48 -9.21
N ASP A 46 -0.71 5.47 -8.35
CA ASP A 46 -1.24 5.51 -6.98
C ASP A 46 -2.68 6.05 -6.92
N PHE A 47 -3.60 5.26 -7.45
CA PHE A 47 -5.03 5.49 -7.41
C PHE A 47 -5.81 4.20 -7.24
N GLY A 48 -7.10 4.34 -6.92
CA GLY A 48 -8.05 3.26 -6.72
C GLY A 48 -9.40 3.59 -7.31
N THR A 49 -10.10 2.57 -7.81
CA THR A 49 -11.45 2.73 -8.38
C THR A 49 -12.28 1.50 -8.07
N ALA A 50 -13.49 1.72 -7.55
CA ALA A 50 -14.40 0.64 -7.21
C ALA A 50 -15.86 1.04 -7.40
N LEU A 51 -16.69 0.02 -7.52
CA LEU A 51 -18.15 0.12 -7.47
C LEU A 51 -18.64 -0.50 -6.16
N THR A 52 -19.62 0.15 -5.52
CA THR A 52 -20.28 -0.40 -4.34
C THR A 52 -21.78 -0.49 -4.54
N ASP A 53 -22.44 -1.36 -3.77
CA ASP A 53 -23.89 -1.35 -3.63
C ASP A 53 -24.37 -0.11 -2.84
N ALA A 54 -25.69 0.05 -2.71
CA ALA A 54 -26.30 1.16 -2.00
C ALA A 54 -25.99 1.20 -0.49
N LYS A 55 -25.44 0.11 0.07
CA LYS A 55 -25.01 -0.01 1.47
C LYS A 55 -23.49 0.20 1.63
N GLY A 56 -22.78 0.48 0.54
CA GLY A 56 -21.33 0.64 0.53
C GLY A 56 -20.55 -0.66 0.59
N ASN A 57 -21.14 -1.81 0.26
CA ASN A 57 -20.39 -3.06 0.08
C ASN A 57 -19.73 -3.06 -1.30
N GLN A 58 -18.46 -3.44 -1.36
CA GLN A 58 -17.71 -3.51 -2.62
C GLN A 58 -18.29 -4.57 -3.53
N LEU A 59 -18.56 -4.20 -4.78
CA LEU A 59 -18.99 -5.10 -5.84
C LEU A 59 -17.81 -5.53 -6.71
N ALA A 60 -16.96 -4.57 -7.08
CA ALA A 60 -15.75 -4.79 -7.86
C ALA A 60 -14.79 -3.62 -7.69
N GLU A 61 -13.51 -3.86 -7.95
CA GLU A 61 -12.45 -2.87 -8.00
C GLU A 61 -11.57 -3.08 -9.24
N SER A 62 -10.77 -2.08 -9.59
CA SER A 62 -9.76 -2.21 -10.64
C SER A 62 -8.62 -3.09 -10.16
N VAL A 63 -8.10 -3.95 -11.06
CA VAL A 63 -6.89 -4.74 -10.79
C VAL A 63 -5.60 -3.96 -11.02
N GLN A 64 -5.70 -2.75 -11.56
CA GLN A 64 -4.56 -1.88 -11.87
C GLN A 64 -4.26 -0.88 -10.76
N SER A 65 -5.09 -0.85 -9.72
CA SER A 65 -4.93 0.05 -8.59
C SER A 65 -4.05 -0.55 -7.50
N THR A 66 -3.48 0.32 -6.69
CA THR A 66 -2.88 -0.08 -5.41
C THR A 66 -3.99 -0.57 -4.45
N PRO A 67 -3.83 -1.74 -3.78
CA PRO A 67 -4.82 -2.24 -2.82
C PRO A 67 -5.17 -1.25 -1.72
N LEU A 68 -4.20 -0.43 -1.33
CA LEU A 68 -4.38 0.65 -0.37
C LEU A 68 -5.29 1.78 -0.82
N GLN A 69 -5.51 1.92 -2.12
CA GLN A 69 -6.40 2.92 -2.68
C GLN A 69 -7.78 2.30 -2.92
N SER A 70 -7.87 1.15 -3.60
CA SER A 70 -9.18 0.54 -3.85
C SER A 70 -9.84 -0.03 -2.58
N GLY A 71 -9.06 -0.66 -1.69
CA GLY A 71 -9.55 -1.31 -0.49
C GLY A 71 -10.32 -0.40 0.47
N PRO A 72 -9.93 0.87 0.69
CA PRO A 72 -10.68 1.81 1.53
C PRO A 72 -11.99 2.34 0.94
N ILE A 73 -12.29 2.15 -0.36
CA ILE A 73 -13.49 2.71 -1.01
C ILE A 73 -14.80 2.37 -0.30
N PRO A 74 -15.04 1.12 0.13
CA PRO A 74 -16.17 0.77 0.97
C PRO A 74 -16.24 1.57 2.28
N GLY A 75 -15.08 1.83 2.92
CA GLY A 75 -14.97 2.65 4.12
C GLY A 75 -15.39 4.11 3.86
N TYR A 76 -14.87 4.71 2.78
CA TYR A 76 -15.27 6.06 2.35
C TYR A 76 -16.78 6.16 2.13
N VAL A 77 -17.36 5.23 1.36
CA VAL A 77 -18.79 5.24 1.01
C VAL A 77 -19.67 5.07 2.25
N LYS A 78 -19.36 4.09 3.11
CA LYS A 78 -20.13 3.86 4.35
C LYS A 78 -20.14 5.09 5.25
N ASN A 79 -18.99 5.74 5.45
CA ASN A 79 -18.95 6.96 6.25
C ASN A 79 -19.66 8.14 5.58
N VAL A 80 -19.60 8.28 4.24
CA VAL A 80 -20.37 9.29 3.52
C VAL A 80 -21.87 9.11 3.76
N ILE A 81 -22.37 7.87 3.68
CA ILE A 81 -23.77 7.52 4.02
C ILE A 81 -24.09 7.96 5.45
N GLU A 82 -23.30 7.53 6.44
CA GLU A 82 -23.52 7.86 7.85
C GLU A 82 -23.48 9.38 8.13
N VAL A 83 -22.57 10.12 7.48
CA VAL A 83 -22.48 11.57 7.61
C VAL A 83 -23.70 12.26 7.00
N PHE A 84 -24.15 11.83 5.83
CA PHE A 84 -25.33 12.38 5.17
C PHE A 84 -26.60 12.11 5.98
N GLU A 85 -26.78 10.90 6.49
CA GLU A 85 -27.88 10.53 7.40
C GLU A 85 -27.89 11.42 8.65
N ARG A 86 -26.74 11.57 9.32
CA ARG A 86 -26.61 12.46 10.50
C ARG A 86 -26.95 13.93 10.19
N ARG A 87 -26.66 14.39 8.97
CA ARG A 87 -26.97 15.76 8.51
C ARG A 87 -28.40 15.91 7.98
N GLY A 88 -29.16 14.82 7.83
CA GLY A 88 -30.45 14.84 7.13
C GLY A 88 -30.33 15.25 5.65
N THR A 89 -29.19 14.96 5.03
CA THR A 89 -28.89 15.28 3.62
C THR A 89 -29.20 14.07 2.75
N ALA A 90 -30.05 14.25 1.74
CA ALA A 90 -30.33 13.21 0.75
C ALA A 90 -29.32 13.26 -0.40
N PHE A 91 -28.99 12.09 -0.94
CA PHE A 91 -28.31 11.95 -2.22
C PHE A 91 -29.25 12.37 -3.36
N LYS A 92 -28.69 12.99 -4.40
CA LYS A 92 -29.41 13.41 -5.61
C LYS A 92 -28.64 12.98 -6.86
N HIS A 93 -29.35 12.83 -7.96
CA HIS A 93 -28.75 12.74 -9.30
C HIS A 93 -27.78 13.90 -9.54
N GLY A 94 -26.62 13.61 -10.11
CA GLY A 94 -25.59 14.62 -10.42
C GLY A 94 -24.78 15.11 -9.21
N ASP A 95 -25.02 14.59 -8.01
CA ASP A 95 -24.12 14.85 -6.89
C ASP A 95 -22.73 14.25 -7.12
N VAL A 96 -21.70 14.94 -6.63
CA VAL A 96 -20.35 14.40 -6.50
C VAL A 96 -19.82 14.76 -5.12
N ILE A 97 -19.47 13.76 -4.33
CA ILE A 97 -19.08 13.90 -2.93
C ILE A 97 -17.56 13.71 -2.81
N MET A 98 -16.89 14.64 -2.12
CA MET A 98 -15.47 14.61 -1.80
C MET A 98 -15.27 14.25 -0.32
N HIS A 99 -14.33 13.33 -0.06
CA HIS A 99 -14.05 12.83 1.29
C HIS A 99 -12.60 12.36 1.49
N ASN A 100 -11.99 12.68 2.64
CA ASN A 100 -10.64 12.20 3.01
C ASN A 100 -10.44 12.08 4.54
N ASP A 101 -11.52 11.93 5.33
CA ASP A 101 -11.40 11.90 6.80
C ASP A 101 -10.82 10.56 7.26
N PRO A 102 -9.62 10.50 7.87
CA PRO A 102 -9.03 9.23 8.29
C PRO A 102 -9.82 8.55 9.41
N TYR A 103 -10.54 9.34 10.20
CA TYR A 103 -11.45 8.83 11.23
C TYR A 103 -12.84 8.47 10.68
N GLY A 104 -13.03 8.66 9.37
CA GLY A 104 -14.22 8.36 8.61
C GLY A 104 -13.96 7.35 7.48
N GLY A 105 -12.98 6.47 7.63
CA GLY A 105 -12.71 5.40 6.66
C GLY A 105 -11.71 5.75 5.56
N ALA A 106 -11.10 6.95 5.60
CA ALA A 106 -9.93 7.22 4.79
C ALA A 106 -8.68 6.54 5.32
N SER A 107 -7.81 6.17 4.40
CA SER A 107 -6.47 5.66 4.71
C SER A 107 -5.59 6.74 5.35
N HIS A 108 -5.63 7.98 4.84
CA HIS A 108 -5.11 9.21 5.45
C HIS A 108 -5.65 10.46 4.70
N GLY A 109 -5.30 11.67 5.13
CA GLY A 109 -5.79 12.91 4.52
C GLY A 109 -5.42 13.16 3.04
N PRO A 110 -4.20 12.80 2.58
CA PRO A 110 -3.80 12.98 1.19
C PRO A 110 -4.54 12.12 0.17
N ASP A 111 -5.08 10.97 0.59
CA ASP A 111 -5.88 10.09 -0.25
C ASP A 111 -7.32 10.63 -0.29
N ILE A 112 -7.71 11.23 -1.42
CA ILE A 112 -8.99 11.93 -1.55
C ILE A 112 -9.95 11.12 -2.42
N ALA A 113 -11.07 10.74 -1.82
CA ALA A 113 -12.14 10.03 -2.49
C ALA A 113 -13.13 10.98 -3.17
N LEU A 114 -13.47 10.68 -4.42
CA LEU A 114 -14.59 11.28 -5.14
C LEU A 114 -15.64 10.19 -5.38
N ILE A 115 -16.88 10.45 -4.97
CA ILE A 115 -17.95 9.46 -4.96
C ILE A 115 -19.18 10.02 -5.68
N VAL A 116 -19.68 9.25 -6.66
CA VAL A 116 -20.90 9.53 -7.41
C VAL A 116 -21.99 8.54 -7.00
N PRO A 117 -23.12 8.98 -6.45
CA PRO A 117 -24.26 8.11 -6.21
C PRO A 117 -24.90 7.71 -7.54
N VAL A 118 -25.19 6.42 -7.68
CA VAL A 118 -25.74 5.82 -8.91
C VAL A 118 -27.20 5.51 -8.69
N PHE A 119 -28.05 6.07 -9.55
CA PHE A 119 -29.49 5.95 -9.46
C PHE A 119 -30.06 5.26 -10.70
N TYR A 120 -31.00 4.34 -10.50
CA TYR A 120 -31.84 3.76 -11.54
C TYR A 120 -33.28 4.25 -11.34
N GLY A 121 -33.70 5.24 -12.15
CA GLY A 121 -34.88 6.05 -11.84
C GLY A 121 -34.67 6.86 -10.56
N ASP A 122 -35.57 6.73 -9.59
CA ASP A 122 -35.45 7.39 -8.27
C ASP A 122 -34.80 6.49 -7.19
N ILE A 123 -34.34 5.29 -7.57
CA ILE A 123 -33.77 4.31 -6.64
C ILE A 123 -32.26 4.44 -6.65
N LEU A 124 -31.66 4.72 -5.48
CA LEU A 124 -30.22 4.62 -5.28
C LEU A 124 -29.81 3.14 -5.31
N ILE A 125 -29.03 2.74 -6.30
CA ILE A 125 -28.60 1.35 -6.51
C ILE A 125 -27.15 1.10 -6.07
N GLY A 126 -26.34 2.15 -5.97
CA GLY A 126 -24.95 2.02 -5.55
C GLY A 126 -24.16 3.30 -5.68
N PHE A 127 -22.83 3.16 -5.66
CA PHE A 127 -21.90 4.27 -5.80
C PHE A 127 -20.75 3.89 -6.73
N SER A 128 -20.27 4.87 -7.50
CA SER A 128 -19.02 4.80 -8.23
C SER A 128 -18.00 5.68 -7.52
N GLY A 129 -16.90 5.07 -7.08
CA GLY A 129 -15.88 5.72 -6.26
C GLY A 129 -14.50 5.65 -6.90
N THR A 130 -13.75 6.74 -6.76
CA THR A 130 -12.31 6.77 -6.97
C THR A 130 -11.66 7.29 -5.69
N THR A 131 -10.39 6.93 -5.48
CA THR A 131 -9.47 7.63 -4.58
C THR A 131 -8.13 7.74 -5.27
N ALA A 132 -7.38 8.78 -4.95
CA ALA A 132 -6.04 8.98 -5.46
C ALA A 132 -5.24 9.78 -4.44
N HIS A 133 -3.93 9.53 -4.43
CA HIS A 133 -3.02 10.31 -3.62
C HIS A 133 -2.77 11.68 -4.27
N HIS A 134 -3.08 12.75 -3.55
CA HIS A 134 -2.88 14.11 -4.06
C HIS A 134 -1.53 14.68 -3.65
N LEU A 135 -0.85 15.30 -4.61
CA LEU A 135 0.50 15.86 -4.44
C LEU A 135 0.63 16.83 -3.25
N ASP A 136 -0.41 17.60 -2.97
CA ASP A 136 -0.44 18.55 -1.86
C ASP A 136 -1.88 18.77 -1.39
N VAL A 137 -2.06 18.83 -0.07
CA VAL A 137 -3.36 19.12 0.58
C VAL A 137 -3.26 20.27 1.58
N GLY A 138 -2.24 21.14 1.45
CA GLY A 138 -2.02 22.26 2.36
C GLY A 138 -1.52 21.85 3.75
N ALA A 139 -0.81 20.72 3.84
CA ALA A 139 -0.26 20.20 5.09
C ALA A 139 0.95 21.01 5.61
N LEU A 140 1.45 20.64 6.80
CA LEU A 140 2.55 21.30 7.52
C LEU A 140 3.75 21.68 6.65
N SER A 141 4.26 20.76 5.83
CA SER A 141 5.37 20.98 4.90
C SER A 141 4.91 20.86 3.44
N PRO A 142 5.69 21.35 2.46
CA PRO A 142 5.37 21.16 1.05
C PRO A 142 5.26 19.68 0.66
N GLY A 143 4.21 19.34 -0.08
CA GLY A 143 3.83 17.96 -0.38
C GLY A 143 2.79 17.42 0.61
N SER A 144 2.52 16.13 0.53
CA SER A 144 1.53 15.45 1.37
C SER A 144 2.03 14.11 1.94
N CYS A 145 3.31 13.79 1.76
CA CYS A 145 3.97 12.59 2.27
C CYS A 145 5.28 12.94 2.99
N GLY A 146 5.82 11.99 3.77
CA GLY A 146 7.05 12.21 4.53
C GLY A 146 6.88 13.20 5.69
N ILE A 147 5.65 13.59 6.01
CA ILE A 147 5.33 14.50 7.11
C ILE A 147 5.36 13.68 8.39
N VAL A 148 6.39 13.88 9.22
CA VAL A 148 6.66 13.07 10.42
C VAL A 148 6.58 13.85 11.74
N ASP A 149 6.26 15.14 11.66
CA ASP A 149 6.23 16.08 12.79
C ASP A 149 4.91 16.85 12.94
N ALA A 150 3.88 16.48 12.17
CA ALA A 150 2.51 16.96 12.38
C ALA A 150 2.03 16.63 13.81
N ILE A 151 1.51 17.63 14.50
CA ILE A 151 1.13 17.54 15.92
C ILE A 151 -0.27 16.94 16.13
N ASP A 152 -1.13 17.05 15.12
CA ASP A 152 -2.50 16.53 15.11
C ASP A 152 -2.98 16.43 13.66
N VAL A 153 -4.12 15.78 13.45
CA VAL A 153 -4.73 15.60 12.12
C VAL A 153 -5.10 16.93 11.43
N TYR A 154 -5.13 18.06 12.15
CA TYR A 154 -5.39 19.38 11.54
C TYR A 154 -4.12 19.95 10.89
N ALA A 155 -2.94 19.63 11.42
CA ALA A 155 -1.66 19.97 10.81
C ALA A 155 -1.36 19.14 9.54
N GLU A 156 -2.18 18.13 9.24
CA GLU A 156 -2.04 17.23 8.08
C GLU A 156 -2.71 17.75 6.81
N GLY A 157 -3.32 18.93 6.87
CA GLY A 157 -3.92 19.62 5.72
C GLY A 157 -5.45 19.63 5.72
N LEU A 158 -6.02 19.93 4.56
CA LEU A 158 -7.46 20.09 4.38
C LEU A 158 -8.20 18.78 4.61
N GLN A 159 -9.28 18.84 5.40
CA GLN A 159 -10.18 17.72 5.64
C GLN A 159 -11.56 17.96 5.02
N PHE A 160 -12.00 16.99 4.22
CA PHE A 160 -13.28 16.93 3.54
C PHE A 160 -14.11 15.82 4.17
N LYS A 161 -15.19 16.21 4.86
CA LYS A 161 -16.08 15.28 5.57
C LYS A 161 -17.41 15.19 4.83
N ALA A 162 -17.43 14.41 3.75
CA ALA A 162 -18.57 14.25 2.83
C ALA A 162 -19.08 15.61 2.34
N ILE A 163 -18.28 16.32 1.54
CA ILE A 163 -18.61 17.65 0.99
C ILE A 163 -19.03 17.50 -0.46
N LYS A 164 -20.13 18.14 -0.87
CA LYS A 164 -20.54 18.16 -2.28
C LYS A 164 -19.68 19.14 -3.08
N VAL A 165 -18.89 18.61 -4.01
CA VAL A 165 -18.17 19.39 -5.02
C VAL A 165 -19.02 19.65 -6.27
N TYR A 166 -20.07 18.85 -6.46
CA TYR A 166 -21.21 19.11 -7.33
C TYR A 166 -22.50 18.79 -6.55
N ASP A 167 -23.51 19.67 -6.57
CA ASP A 167 -24.84 19.45 -5.97
C ASP A 167 -25.88 19.46 -7.09
N GLY A 168 -26.45 18.30 -7.39
CA GLY A 168 -27.43 18.19 -8.47
C GLY A 168 -26.88 18.49 -9.88
N GLY A 169 -25.60 18.23 -10.14
CA GLY A 169 -24.94 18.54 -11.42
C GLY A 169 -24.34 19.94 -11.50
N GLU A 170 -24.62 20.82 -10.54
CA GLU A 170 -24.06 22.17 -10.48
C GLU A 170 -22.75 22.19 -9.69
N ARG A 171 -21.68 22.73 -10.28
CA ARG A 171 -20.36 22.80 -9.65
C ARG A 171 -20.37 23.75 -8.45
N ASN A 172 -19.87 23.30 -7.30
CA ASN A 172 -19.76 24.13 -6.11
C ASN A 172 -18.48 24.98 -6.14
N GLU A 173 -18.53 26.11 -6.84
CA GLU A 173 -17.38 27.00 -7.05
C GLU A 173 -16.70 27.44 -5.75
N ALA A 174 -17.45 27.62 -4.67
CA ALA A 174 -16.87 28.00 -3.37
C ALA A 174 -15.93 26.93 -2.82
N VAL A 175 -16.30 25.64 -2.92
CA VAL A 175 -15.44 24.53 -2.47
C VAL A 175 -14.19 24.44 -3.32
N TRP A 176 -14.34 24.54 -4.64
CA TRP A 176 -13.20 24.51 -5.56
C TRP A 176 -12.26 25.71 -5.38
N GLN A 177 -12.78 26.89 -5.06
CA GLN A 177 -11.98 28.08 -4.78
C GLN A 177 -11.19 27.93 -3.47
N ILE A 178 -11.84 27.45 -2.39
CA ILE A 178 -11.15 27.16 -1.12
C ILE A 178 -9.99 26.18 -1.37
N LEU A 179 -10.22 25.15 -2.17
CA LEU A 179 -9.18 24.17 -2.47
C LEU A 179 -8.00 24.80 -3.22
N LYS A 180 -8.27 25.55 -4.30
CA LYS A 180 -7.24 26.25 -5.10
C LYS A 180 -6.36 27.17 -4.25
N ASP A 181 -6.95 27.87 -3.29
CA ASP A 181 -6.25 28.89 -2.51
C ASP A 181 -5.45 28.31 -1.33
N ASN A 182 -5.60 27.02 -1.02
CA ASN A 182 -5.00 26.40 0.16
C ASN A 182 -4.06 25.22 -0.16
N VAL A 183 -3.71 25.01 -1.43
CA VAL A 183 -2.73 23.99 -1.85
C VAL A 183 -1.59 24.61 -2.66
N ARG A 184 -0.42 23.99 -2.62
CA ARG A 184 0.81 24.54 -3.23
C ARG A 184 0.91 24.34 -4.74
N ALA A 185 0.23 23.33 -5.28
CA ALA A 185 0.23 22.97 -6.69
C ALA A 185 -1.20 22.91 -7.28
N PRO A 186 -1.97 24.00 -7.25
CA PRO A 186 -3.41 23.96 -7.50
C PRO A 186 -3.76 23.48 -8.92
N GLY A 187 -2.93 23.78 -9.93
CA GLY A 187 -3.17 23.32 -11.30
C GLY A 187 -3.12 21.79 -11.42
N MET A 188 -2.18 21.14 -10.75
CA MET A 188 -2.05 19.68 -10.75
C MET A 188 -3.14 19.04 -9.88
N VAL A 189 -3.26 19.50 -8.62
CA VAL A 189 -4.21 18.94 -7.65
C VAL A 189 -5.66 19.06 -8.13
N VAL A 190 -6.10 20.24 -8.60
CA VAL A 190 -7.47 20.42 -9.10
C VAL A 190 -7.69 19.62 -10.39
N GLY A 191 -6.72 19.60 -11.29
CA GLY A 191 -6.80 18.82 -12.53
C GLY A 191 -6.97 17.32 -12.26
N ASP A 192 -6.24 16.79 -11.28
CA ASP A 192 -6.37 15.40 -10.84
C ASP A 192 -7.74 15.11 -10.21
N MET A 193 -8.25 16.02 -9.38
CA MET A 193 -9.61 15.87 -8.82
C MET A 193 -10.68 15.92 -9.90
N GLU A 194 -10.55 16.79 -10.90
CA GLU A 194 -11.47 16.82 -12.05
C GLU A 194 -11.40 15.53 -12.86
N ALA A 195 -10.21 14.94 -13.03
CA ALA A 195 -10.04 13.62 -13.65
C ALA A 195 -10.74 12.51 -12.83
N GLN A 196 -10.65 12.55 -11.49
CA GLN A 196 -11.38 11.64 -10.61
C GLN A 196 -12.90 11.79 -10.76
N VAL A 197 -13.42 13.01 -10.82
CA VAL A 197 -14.85 13.26 -11.05
C VAL A 197 -15.30 12.64 -12.37
N ALA A 198 -14.57 12.89 -13.46
CA ALA A 198 -14.89 12.33 -14.76
C ALA A 198 -14.85 10.79 -14.77
N ALA A 199 -13.86 10.18 -14.11
CA ALA A 199 -13.76 8.73 -13.99
C ALA A 199 -14.95 8.13 -13.21
N CYS A 200 -15.36 8.72 -12.09
CA CYS A 200 -16.54 8.29 -11.33
C CYS A 200 -17.84 8.43 -12.13
N GLN A 201 -17.99 9.51 -12.90
CA GLN A 201 -19.17 9.71 -13.74
C GLN A 201 -19.28 8.63 -14.82
N ILE A 202 -18.16 8.28 -15.48
CA ILE A 202 -18.11 7.16 -16.44
C ILE A 202 -18.49 5.85 -15.76
N GLY A 203 -17.97 5.59 -14.55
CA GLY A 203 -18.32 4.40 -13.78
C GLY A 203 -19.82 4.32 -13.46
N ALA A 204 -20.42 5.44 -13.06
CA ALA A 204 -21.85 5.54 -12.79
C ALA A 204 -22.69 5.28 -14.05
N GLU A 205 -22.34 5.89 -15.18
CA GLU A 205 -23.00 5.67 -16.48
C GLU A 205 -22.94 4.20 -16.89
N ARG A 206 -21.76 3.58 -16.81
CA ARG A 206 -21.58 2.17 -17.17
C ARG A 206 -22.31 1.22 -16.23
N PHE A 207 -22.44 1.58 -14.96
CA PHE A 207 -23.21 0.78 -14.02
C PHE A 207 -24.70 0.81 -14.37
N ILE A 208 -25.22 1.97 -14.80
CA ILE A 208 -26.59 2.08 -15.34
C ILE A 208 -26.74 1.25 -16.62
N ASP A 209 -25.79 1.33 -17.57
CA ASP A 209 -25.80 0.52 -18.81
C ASP A 209 -25.90 -1.00 -18.51
N LEU A 210 -25.21 -1.45 -17.45
CA LEU A 210 -25.24 -2.83 -17.00
C LEU A 210 -26.63 -3.23 -16.47
N VAL A 211 -27.22 -2.37 -15.65
CA VAL A 211 -28.57 -2.56 -15.10
C VAL A 211 -29.63 -2.54 -16.19
N ASP A 212 -29.52 -1.65 -17.19
CA ASP A 212 -30.40 -1.62 -18.37
C ASP A 212 -30.36 -2.94 -19.15
N ARG A 213 -29.17 -3.56 -19.23
CA ARG A 213 -28.95 -4.79 -20.00
C ARG A 213 -29.46 -6.05 -19.30
N PHE A 214 -29.23 -6.19 -17.99
CA PHE A 214 -29.55 -7.42 -17.25
C PHE A 214 -30.76 -7.29 -16.33
N GLY A 215 -31.19 -6.06 -16.01
CA GLY A 215 -32.21 -5.76 -15.03
C GLY A 215 -31.64 -5.69 -13.61
N LEU A 216 -32.17 -4.76 -12.80
CA LEU A 216 -31.70 -4.49 -11.44
C LEU A 216 -31.66 -5.74 -10.56
N GLN A 217 -32.75 -6.53 -10.54
CA GLN A 217 -32.82 -7.73 -9.72
C GLN A 217 -31.73 -8.75 -10.06
N ALA A 218 -31.40 -8.92 -11.34
CA ALA A 218 -30.37 -9.87 -11.76
C ALA A 218 -28.97 -9.39 -11.35
N VAL A 219 -28.72 -8.07 -11.40
CA VAL A 219 -27.47 -7.49 -10.93
C VAL A 219 -27.33 -7.64 -9.42
N ASP A 220 -28.38 -7.34 -8.65
CA ASP A 220 -28.39 -7.51 -7.20
C ASP A 220 -28.19 -8.99 -6.79
N ASP A 221 -28.93 -9.90 -7.42
CA ASP A 221 -28.82 -11.34 -7.16
C ASP A 221 -27.42 -11.88 -7.53
N ALA A 222 -26.83 -11.39 -8.62
CA ALA A 222 -25.45 -11.73 -8.99
C ALA A 222 -24.47 -11.24 -7.92
N SER A 223 -24.55 -9.97 -7.54
CA SER A 223 -23.66 -9.35 -6.56
C SER A 223 -23.68 -10.08 -5.22
N GLU A 224 -24.86 -10.45 -4.71
CA GLU A 224 -24.95 -11.23 -3.46
C GLU A 224 -24.38 -12.64 -3.62
N ALA A 225 -24.73 -13.35 -4.71
CA ALA A 225 -24.23 -14.70 -4.96
C ALA A 225 -22.69 -14.74 -5.09
N LEU A 226 -22.08 -13.67 -5.61
CA LEU A 226 -20.64 -13.52 -5.78
C LEU A 226 -19.94 -13.15 -4.47
N MET A 227 -20.56 -12.32 -3.63
CA MET A 227 -20.07 -12.09 -2.27
C MET A 227 -20.11 -13.40 -1.46
N ASP A 228 -21.20 -14.16 -1.52
CA ASP A 228 -21.31 -15.47 -0.88
C ASP A 228 -20.27 -16.46 -1.43
N TYR A 229 -19.96 -16.41 -2.73
CA TYR A 229 -18.90 -17.23 -3.32
C TYR A 229 -17.52 -16.86 -2.80
N SER A 230 -17.23 -15.57 -2.71
CA SER A 230 -15.94 -15.08 -2.22
C SER A 230 -15.75 -15.40 -0.73
N GLU A 231 -16.82 -15.29 0.05
CA GLU A 231 -16.85 -15.76 1.44
C GLU A 231 -16.54 -17.26 1.53
N ARG A 232 -17.19 -18.11 0.70
CA ARG A 232 -16.91 -19.55 0.69
C ARG A 232 -15.46 -19.87 0.31
N LEU A 233 -14.88 -19.13 -0.64
CA LEU A 233 -13.46 -19.29 -1.00
C LEU A 233 -12.55 -19.02 0.20
N MET A 234 -12.75 -17.88 0.88
CA MET A 234 -11.95 -17.53 2.05
C MET A 234 -12.17 -18.51 3.20
N ARG A 235 -13.41 -18.89 3.51
CA ARG A 235 -13.72 -19.89 4.55
C ARG A 235 -13.07 -21.24 4.28
N ASN A 236 -13.07 -21.71 3.03
CA ASN A 236 -12.38 -22.95 2.67
C ASN A 236 -10.87 -22.82 2.86
N ALA A 237 -10.27 -21.71 2.44
CA ALA A 237 -8.84 -21.49 2.62
C ALA A 237 -8.43 -21.37 4.09
N ILE A 238 -9.25 -20.72 4.93
CA ILE A 238 -9.06 -20.66 6.39
C ILE A 238 -9.11 -22.08 7.00
N ARG A 239 -10.05 -22.93 6.54
CA ARG A 239 -10.22 -24.30 7.03
C ARG A 239 -9.04 -25.23 6.75
N ASP A 240 -8.27 -24.92 5.71
CA ASP A 240 -7.05 -25.66 5.38
C ASP A 240 -5.87 -25.24 6.27
N VAL A 241 -5.96 -24.10 6.96
CA VAL A 241 -5.02 -23.71 8.02
C VAL A 241 -5.32 -24.53 9.27
N PRO A 242 -4.31 -25.12 9.94
CA PRO A 242 -4.56 -25.84 11.17
C PRO A 242 -5.19 -24.94 12.25
N ASP A 243 -6.21 -25.45 12.95
CA ASP A 243 -6.78 -24.77 14.11
C ASP A 243 -5.70 -24.49 15.16
N GLY A 244 -5.67 -23.27 15.68
CA GLY A 244 -4.62 -22.86 16.59
C GLY A 244 -4.55 -21.36 16.83
N VAL A 245 -3.56 -20.98 17.64
CA VAL A 245 -3.22 -19.59 17.95
C VAL A 245 -1.79 -19.34 17.49
N TYR A 246 -1.62 -18.34 16.63
CA TYR A 246 -0.34 -17.99 16.01
C TYR A 246 -0.02 -16.54 16.29
N SER A 247 1.15 -16.25 16.83
CA SER A 247 1.52 -14.88 17.22
C SER A 247 2.86 -14.47 16.65
N ALA A 248 2.95 -13.20 16.27
CA ALA A 248 4.20 -12.55 15.92
C ALA A 248 4.31 -11.18 16.57
N LYS A 249 5.54 -10.77 16.82
CA LYS A 249 5.89 -9.43 17.28
C LYS A 249 7.00 -8.88 16.40
N THR A 250 6.80 -7.67 15.91
CA THR A 250 7.80 -6.84 15.25
C THR A 250 7.82 -5.46 15.91
N PHE A 251 8.57 -4.54 15.33
CA PHE A 251 8.71 -3.19 15.85
C PHE A 251 8.67 -2.19 14.70
N ILE A 252 8.01 -1.07 14.97
CA ILE A 252 8.22 0.20 14.28
C ILE A 252 9.47 0.83 14.89
N ASP A 253 10.38 1.34 14.07
CA ASP A 253 11.58 2.06 14.53
C ASP A 253 11.18 3.18 15.49
N GLY A 254 10.04 3.82 15.19
CA GLY A 254 9.56 5.02 15.86
C GLY A 254 10.45 6.21 15.52
N PHE A 255 10.75 7.04 16.51
CA PHE A 255 11.69 8.16 16.40
C PHE A 255 12.99 7.76 17.10
N LEU A 256 13.98 7.30 16.35
CA LEU A 256 15.19 6.62 16.88
C LEU A 256 15.99 7.45 17.91
N GLU A 257 15.89 8.77 17.83
CA GLU A 257 16.54 9.72 18.73
C GLU A 257 15.74 10.02 20.00
N ASP A 258 14.46 9.65 20.04
CA ASP A 258 13.57 9.81 21.19
C ASP A 258 13.42 8.49 21.95
N PRO A 259 13.98 8.37 23.17
CA PRO A 259 13.92 7.15 23.97
C PRO A 259 12.49 6.69 24.29
N ASP A 260 11.53 7.61 24.36
CA ASP A 260 10.14 7.32 24.74
C ASP A 260 9.29 6.93 23.52
N ARG A 261 9.80 7.16 22.30
CA ARG A 261 9.07 6.96 21.03
C ARG A 261 9.80 6.11 20.02
N ARG A 262 10.86 5.41 20.43
CA ARG A 262 11.57 4.40 19.63
C ARG A 262 11.10 2.99 20.00
N ASP A 263 11.35 2.03 19.12
CA ASP A 263 11.10 0.60 19.36
C ASP A 263 9.64 0.29 19.71
N LEU A 264 8.71 0.83 18.92
CA LEU A 264 7.28 0.71 19.20
C LEU A 264 6.78 -0.68 18.77
N PRO A 265 6.34 -1.55 19.68
CA PRO A 265 5.92 -2.90 19.33
C PRO A 265 4.66 -2.92 18.45
N LEU A 266 4.68 -3.78 17.43
CA LEU A 266 3.50 -4.25 16.71
C LEU A 266 3.31 -5.74 17.03
N VAL A 267 2.13 -6.08 17.53
CA VAL A 267 1.80 -7.45 17.97
C VAL A 267 0.57 -7.91 17.21
N VAL A 268 0.68 -9.10 16.61
CA VAL A 268 -0.44 -9.76 15.92
C VAL A 268 -0.61 -11.15 16.53
N THR A 269 -1.83 -11.48 16.92
CA THR A 269 -2.23 -12.84 17.28
C THR A 269 -3.41 -13.25 16.40
N ILE A 270 -3.27 -14.38 15.71
CA ILE A 270 -4.27 -14.94 14.81
C ILE A 270 -4.81 -16.22 15.44
N THR A 271 -6.12 -16.26 15.66
CA THR A 271 -6.83 -17.46 16.13
C THR A 271 -7.62 -18.05 14.97
N ILE A 272 -7.35 -19.31 14.63
CA ILE A 272 -8.09 -20.09 13.64
C ILE A 272 -8.97 -21.10 14.36
N SER A 273 -10.26 -21.10 14.03
CA SER A 273 -11.25 -22.03 14.56
C SER A 273 -12.24 -22.45 13.48
N GLY A 274 -12.02 -23.63 12.90
CA GLY A 274 -12.86 -24.15 11.83
C GLY A 274 -12.65 -23.36 10.54
N ASP A 275 -13.62 -22.50 10.17
CA ASP A 275 -13.53 -21.66 8.96
C ASP A 275 -13.57 -20.15 9.26
N GLU A 276 -13.30 -19.79 10.52
CA GLU A 276 -13.25 -18.41 11.00
C GLU A 276 -11.83 -18.05 11.45
N MET A 277 -11.47 -16.78 11.22
CA MET A 277 -10.20 -16.19 11.63
C MET A 277 -10.46 -14.94 12.48
N GLU A 278 -9.86 -14.88 13.67
CA GLU A 278 -9.78 -13.66 14.47
C GLU A 278 -8.34 -13.13 14.44
N VAL A 279 -8.18 -11.84 14.14
CA VAL A 279 -6.90 -11.13 14.20
C VAL A 279 -6.95 -10.11 15.33
N ASP A 280 -6.15 -10.34 16.37
CA ASP A 280 -6.05 -9.52 17.57
C ASP A 280 -4.73 -8.73 17.60
N LEU A 281 -4.81 -7.42 17.80
CA LEU A 281 -3.68 -6.50 17.89
C LEU A 281 -3.35 -6.06 19.33
N GLU A 282 -3.89 -6.74 20.34
CA GLU A 282 -3.55 -6.54 21.74
C GLU A 282 -2.03 -6.68 21.98
N GLY A 283 -1.45 -5.71 22.72
CA GLY A 283 -0.01 -5.60 22.95
C GLY A 283 0.73 -4.70 21.94
N THR A 284 0.06 -4.24 20.88
CA THR A 284 0.56 -3.15 20.03
C THR A 284 0.73 -1.86 20.84
N ALA A 285 1.77 -1.09 20.54
CA ALA A 285 2.11 0.14 21.25
C ALA A 285 0.92 1.12 21.34
N PRO A 286 0.83 1.91 22.43
CA PRO A 286 -0.07 3.06 22.50
C PRO A 286 0.14 3.99 21.31
N GLN A 287 -0.92 4.69 20.90
CA GLN A 287 -0.81 5.74 19.89
C GLN A 287 0.25 6.79 20.30
N VAL A 288 0.93 7.38 19.32
CA VAL A 288 1.77 8.55 19.56
C VAL A 288 0.91 9.80 19.35
N PRO A 289 0.60 10.58 20.40
CA PRO A 289 -0.46 11.58 20.33
C PRO A 289 -0.13 12.78 19.45
N ASP A 290 1.16 13.02 19.19
CA ASP A 290 1.71 14.24 18.59
C ASP A 290 2.70 13.96 17.44
N ARG A 291 2.62 12.75 16.86
CA ARG A 291 3.41 12.33 15.70
C ARG A 291 2.62 11.41 14.76
N PRO A 292 2.71 11.58 13.43
CA PRO A 292 1.76 11.06 12.43
C PRO A 292 1.91 9.59 12.05
N ILE A 293 2.57 8.78 12.87
CA ILE A 293 2.86 7.37 12.57
C ILE A 293 1.72 6.42 12.96
N ASN A 294 0.61 6.97 13.48
CA ASN A 294 -0.56 6.18 13.82
C ASN A 294 -1.31 5.76 12.56
N MET A 295 -1.98 4.62 12.61
CA MET A 295 -2.71 4.02 11.49
C MET A 295 -4.21 4.02 11.78
N PRO A 296 -5.05 4.62 10.91
CA PRO A 296 -6.49 4.49 11.02
C PRO A 296 -6.91 3.02 10.96
N LEU A 297 -7.88 2.63 11.79
CA LEU A 297 -8.36 1.25 11.80
C LEU A 297 -8.99 0.88 10.45
N ILE A 298 -9.92 1.72 9.99
CA ILE A 298 -10.63 1.54 8.72
C ILE A 298 -9.87 2.26 7.62
N GLY A 299 -9.58 1.56 6.53
CA GLY A 299 -8.85 2.07 5.38
C GLY A 299 -7.33 1.90 5.44
N THR A 300 -6.76 1.41 6.55
CA THR A 300 -5.32 1.10 6.64
C THR A 300 -5.07 -0.24 7.30
N VAL A 301 -5.44 -0.37 8.58
CA VAL A 301 -5.13 -1.57 9.37
C VAL A 301 -5.93 -2.76 8.87
N ASP A 302 -7.22 -2.57 8.61
CA ASP A 302 -8.07 -3.59 8.01
C ASP A 302 -7.58 -4.04 6.63
N ILE A 303 -7.21 -3.10 5.74
CA ILE A 303 -6.71 -3.41 4.39
C ILE A 303 -5.37 -4.15 4.45
N SER A 304 -4.45 -3.71 5.32
CA SER A 304 -3.16 -4.38 5.57
C SER A 304 -3.37 -5.84 5.99
N ILE A 305 -4.31 -6.10 6.90
CA ILE A 305 -4.63 -7.46 7.37
C ILE A 305 -5.32 -8.27 6.27
N TRP A 306 -6.41 -7.76 5.70
CA TRP A 306 -7.23 -8.50 4.74
C TRP A 306 -6.46 -8.85 3.47
N LEU A 307 -5.66 -7.92 2.93
CA LEU A 307 -4.84 -8.22 1.76
C LEU A 307 -3.77 -9.25 2.08
N THR A 308 -3.11 -9.15 3.23
CA THR A 308 -2.07 -10.13 3.61
C THR A 308 -2.67 -11.52 3.73
N VAL A 309 -3.80 -11.66 4.44
CA VAL A 309 -4.52 -12.92 4.59
C VAL A 309 -4.93 -13.47 3.23
N ARG A 310 -5.53 -12.64 2.37
CA ARG A 310 -5.90 -13.03 1.01
C ARG A 310 -4.70 -13.46 0.18
N SER A 311 -3.58 -12.76 0.28
CA SER A 311 -2.38 -13.04 -0.53
C SER A 311 -1.72 -14.35 -0.11
N VAL A 312 -1.73 -14.67 1.19
CA VAL A 312 -1.19 -15.92 1.72
C VAL A 312 -2.14 -17.09 1.39
N LEU A 313 -3.44 -16.95 1.66
CA LEU A 313 -4.37 -18.08 1.61
C LEU A 313 -5.01 -18.32 0.24
N LEU A 314 -5.08 -17.30 -0.62
CA LEU A 314 -5.76 -17.34 -1.92
C LEU A 314 -4.82 -16.88 -3.06
N ASP A 315 -3.65 -17.52 -3.16
CA ASP A 315 -2.69 -17.29 -4.24
C ASP A 315 -3.37 -17.49 -5.61
N SER A 316 -3.36 -16.45 -6.43
CA SER A 316 -4.03 -16.45 -7.73
C SER A 316 -3.33 -17.34 -8.77
N ASP A 317 -2.06 -17.69 -8.57
CA ASP A 317 -1.38 -18.71 -9.39
C ASP A 317 -1.98 -20.11 -9.15
N ILE A 318 -2.54 -20.36 -7.96
CA ILE A 318 -3.10 -21.66 -7.54
C ILE A 318 -4.61 -21.69 -7.74
N PHE A 319 -5.31 -20.66 -7.26
CA PHE A 319 -6.77 -20.60 -7.24
C PHE A 319 -7.38 -19.92 -8.47
N GLY A 320 -6.55 -19.28 -9.31
CA GLY A 320 -7.00 -18.50 -10.45
C GLY A 320 -7.61 -17.17 -10.03
N TYR A 321 -8.62 -16.71 -10.79
CA TYR A 321 -9.28 -15.44 -10.51
C TYR A 321 -10.11 -15.51 -9.22
N ILE A 322 -9.82 -14.58 -8.30
CA ILE A 322 -10.56 -14.39 -7.05
C ILE A 322 -11.38 -13.10 -7.16
N PRO A 323 -12.71 -13.15 -7.06
CA PRO A 323 -13.52 -11.94 -7.07
C PRO A 323 -13.19 -11.04 -5.88
N GLN A 324 -12.84 -9.79 -6.16
CA GLN A 324 -12.50 -8.78 -5.15
C GLN A 324 -13.75 -8.00 -4.72
N ASN A 325 -14.41 -8.47 -3.66
CA ASN A 325 -15.62 -7.87 -3.10
C ASN A 325 -15.68 -8.06 -1.58
N SER A 326 -16.68 -7.45 -0.94
CA SER A 326 -16.83 -7.50 0.52
C SER A 326 -17.12 -8.89 1.10
N GLY A 327 -17.35 -9.92 0.27
CA GLY A 327 -17.50 -11.30 0.73
C GLY A 327 -16.21 -11.89 1.33
N LEU A 328 -15.04 -11.51 0.80
CA LEU A 328 -13.74 -12.07 1.21
C LEU A 328 -13.41 -11.82 2.69
N THR A 329 -13.95 -10.76 3.28
CA THR A 329 -13.60 -10.33 4.63
C THR A 329 -14.62 -10.77 5.68
N ARG A 330 -15.79 -11.29 5.27
CA ARG A 330 -16.86 -11.77 6.17
C ARG A 330 -16.41 -12.81 7.21
N PRO A 331 -15.49 -13.76 6.93
CA PRO A 331 -15.06 -14.74 7.94
C PRO A 331 -13.89 -14.26 8.81
N ILE A 332 -13.46 -12.99 8.67
CA ILE A 332 -12.30 -12.43 9.37
C ILE A 332 -12.77 -11.35 10.35
N THR A 333 -12.57 -11.58 11.64
CA THR A 333 -12.88 -10.62 12.70
C THR A 333 -11.62 -9.90 13.16
N LEU A 334 -11.68 -8.58 13.33
CA LEU A 334 -10.56 -7.77 13.81
C LEU A 334 -10.83 -7.28 15.24
N LYS A 335 -9.92 -7.59 16.17
CA LYS A 335 -9.91 -7.08 17.54
C LYS A 335 -8.74 -6.10 17.69
N VAL A 336 -9.04 -4.80 17.64
CA VAL A 336 -7.99 -3.76 17.70
C VAL A 336 -8.28 -2.78 18.85
N PRO A 337 -7.45 -2.76 19.92
CA PRO A 337 -7.66 -1.89 21.07
C PRO A 337 -7.68 -0.40 20.68
N ARG A 338 -8.74 0.31 21.07
CA ARG A 338 -8.83 1.76 20.85
C ARG A 338 -7.76 2.48 21.68
N GLY A 339 -7.02 3.39 21.04
CA GLY A 339 -5.91 4.13 21.65
C GLY A 339 -4.52 3.53 21.42
N CYS A 340 -4.40 2.48 20.61
CA CYS A 340 -3.11 1.97 20.14
C CYS A 340 -2.72 2.59 18.79
N LEU A 341 -1.49 2.33 18.33
CA LEU A 341 -1.00 2.76 17.01
C LEU A 341 -1.93 2.35 15.86
N ALA A 342 -2.64 1.21 15.97
CA ALA A 342 -3.50 0.67 14.92
C ALA A 342 -4.98 1.07 15.04
N ASN A 343 -5.35 1.84 16.07
CA ASN A 343 -6.72 2.35 16.24
C ASN A 343 -6.68 3.62 17.10
N PRO A 344 -6.10 4.71 16.57
CA PRO A 344 -5.84 5.92 17.33
C PRO A 344 -7.13 6.64 17.69
N ILE A 345 -7.06 7.45 18.74
CA ILE A 345 -8.13 8.35 19.17
C ILE A 345 -7.87 9.73 18.56
N PHE A 346 -8.89 10.27 17.90
CA PHE A 346 -8.92 11.65 17.40
C PHE A 346 -8.56 12.66 18.51
N PRO A 347 -7.72 13.68 18.24
CA PRO A 347 -7.24 14.14 16.93
C PRO A 347 -5.82 13.68 16.57
N ALA A 348 -5.39 12.51 17.02
CA ALA A 348 -4.02 12.06 16.75
C ALA A 348 -3.68 12.06 15.24
N PRO A 349 -2.47 12.46 14.88
CA PRO A 349 -2.06 12.54 13.48
C PRO A 349 -1.79 11.13 12.91
N VAL A 350 -2.06 10.93 11.62
CA VAL A 350 -2.02 9.65 10.88
C VAL A 350 -1.43 9.72 9.47
N ILE A 351 -0.90 10.86 9.01
CA ILE A 351 -0.49 11.03 7.61
C ILE A 351 0.63 10.07 7.18
N ALA A 352 1.57 9.76 8.08
CA ALA A 352 2.73 8.88 7.85
C ALA A 352 2.46 7.41 8.22
N ARG A 353 1.24 6.94 7.96
CA ARG A 353 0.76 5.60 8.29
C ARG A 353 1.22 4.50 7.33
N PHE A 354 1.76 4.86 6.16
CA PHE A 354 2.06 3.89 5.10
C PHE A 354 3.12 2.88 5.53
N THR A 355 4.28 3.33 6.00
CA THR A 355 5.38 2.43 6.38
C THR A 355 5.06 1.61 7.64
N PRO A 356 4.35 2.14 8.68
CA PRO A 356 3.89 1.33 9.79
C PRO A 356 2.86 0.26 9.41
N GLY A 357 1.92 0.58 8.52
CA GLY A 357 0.96 -0.42 8.07
C GLY A 357 1.66 -1.54 7.30
N ASN A 358 2.70 -1.23 6.53
CA ASN A 358 3.43 -2.24 5.75
C ASN A 358 4.17 -3.19 6.70
N GLN A 359 4.69 -2.66 7.80
CA GLN A 359 5.24 -3.47 8.89
C GLN A 359 4.15 -4.31 9.59
N LEU A 360 2.92 -3.82 9.73
CA LEU A 360 1.79 -4.62 10.23
C LEU A 360 1.49 -5.80 9.30
N ALA A 361 1.46 -5.58 7.97
CA ALA A 361 1.23 -6.64 7.00
C ALA A 361 2.35 -7.71 7.06
N ASP A 362 3.62 -7.30 7.15
CA ASP A 362 4.75 -8.23 7.39
C ASP A 362 4.58 -9.02 8.70
N THR A 363 4.03 -8.39 9.75
CA THR A 363 3.78 -9.04 11.04
C THR A 363 2.64 -10.06 10.96
N VAL A 364 1.58 -9.77 10.21
CA VAL A 364 0.49 -10.72 9.92
C VAL A 364 1.05 -11.93 9.17
N MET A 365 1.87 -11.70 8.14
CA MET A 365 2.53 -12.78 7.40
C MET A 365 3.43 -13.62 8.32
N LYS A 366 4.22 -12.97 9.18
CA LYS A 366 5.07 -13.65 10.18
C LYS A 366 4.28 -14.49 11.17
N ALA A 367 3.10 -14.04 11.59
CA ALA A 367 2.22 -14.83 12.47
C ALA A 367 1.72 -16.09 11.74
N LEU A 368 1.30 -15.98 10.48
CA LEU A 368 0.84 -17.11 9.67
C LEU A 368 1.97 -18.08 9.25
N ALA A 369 3.23 -17.62 9.22
CA ALA A 369 4.37 -18.39 8.70
C ALA A 369 4.55 -19.76 9.36
N GLY A 370 4.23 -19.88 10.66
CA GLY A 370 4.29 -21.16 11.36
C GLY A 370 3.21 -22.16 10.93
N ALA A 371 2.04 -21.67 10.53
CA ALA A 371 0.88 -22.47 10.16
C ALA A 371 0.92 -22.90 8.68
N VAL A 372 1.31 -21.98 7.80
CA VAL A 372 1.34 -22.16 6.34
C VAL A 372 2.72 -21.81 5.76
N PRO A 373 3.80 -22.53 6.16
CA PRO A 373 5.17 -22.16 5.82
C PRO A 373 5.45 -22.11 4.31
N GLU A 374 4.69 -22.85 3.51
CA GLU A 374 4.86 -22.91 2.05
C GLU A 374 4.15 -21.77 1.29
N GLN A 375 3.31 -20.99 1.97
CA GLN A 375 2.46 -19.94 1.38
C GLN A 375 2.94 -18.52 1.72
N VAL A 376 4.02 -18.37 2.51
CA VAL A 376 4.55 -17.09 2.97
C VAL A 376 5.93 -16.80 2.35
N SER A 377 6.35 -15.55 2.42
CA SER A 377 7.77 -15.19 2.31
C SER A 377 8.40 -15.03 3.70
N ALA A 378 9.73 -15.03 3.74
CA ALA A 378 10.48 -14.40 4.82
C ALA A 378 10.21 -12.88 4.87
N GLY A 379 10.80 -12.20 5.84
CA GLY A 379 10.56 -10.78 6.10
C GLY A 379 10.93 -9.88 4.93
N ILE A 380 10.07 -8.90 4.68
CA ILE A 380 10.20 -7.95 3.58
C ILE A 380 11.10 -6.77 3.93
N GLY A 381 11.77 -6.21 2.92
CA GLY A 381 12.35 -4.88 3.00
C GLY A 381 11.26 -3.82 2.85
N ASN A 382 11.03 -3.02 3.89
CA ASN A 382 9.96 -2.02 3.91
C ASN A 382 10.29 -0.84 2.98
N LEU A 383 9.24 -0.27 2.37
CA LEU A 383 9.33 0.92 1.53
C LEU A 383 9.59 2.18 2.36
N LYS A 384 9.89 3.28 1.66
CA LYS A 384 9.89 4.63 2.24
C LYS A 384 9.20 5.58 1.29
N VAL A 385 8.61 6.64 1.83
CA VAL A 385 8.05 7.71 1.01
C VAL A 385 8.84 8.98 1.29
N ILE A 386 9.31 9.60 0.22
CA ILE A 386 10.13 10.81 0.27
C ILE A 386 9.43 11.90 -0.50
N ALA A 387 9.21 13.05 0.15
CA ALA A 387 8.82 14.26 -0.55
C ALA A 387 10.08 15.08 -0.82
N PHE A 388 10.29 15.47 -2.08
CA PHE A 388 11.23 16.49 -2.47
C PHE A 388 10.47 17.74 -2.87
N SER A 389 11.00 18.90 -2.53
CA SER A 389 10.37 20.15 -2.94
C SER A 389 11.36 21.30 -3.00
N GLY A 390 10.92 22.38 -3.62
CA GLY A 390 11.62 23.65 -3.60
C GLY A 390 10.67 24.78 -3.99
N LEU A 391 11.15 25.99 -3.79
CA LEU A 391 10.42 27.21 -4.10
C LEU A 391 11.19 27.98 -5.16
N LYS A 392 10.58 28.14 -6.33
CA LYS A 392 11.11 28.96 -7.41
C LYS A 392 10.22 30.18 -7.59
N GLU A 393 10.78 31.35 -7.33
CA GLU A 393 10.03 32.61 -7.25
C GLU A 393 8.91 32.49 -6.20
N GLU A 394 7.65 32.39 -6.63
CA GLU A 394 6.47 32.23 -5.78
C GLU A 394 5.76 30.88 -5.99
N THR A 395 6.35 29.97 -6.78
CA THR A 395 5.74 28.67 -7.11
C THR A 395 6.54 27.52 -6.52
N HIS A 396 5.85 26.65 -5.78
CA HIS A 396 6.45 25.40 -5.30
C HIS A 396 6.48 24.37 -6.43
N TRP A 397 7.56 23.60 -6.49
CA TRP A 397 7.55 22.29 -7.11
C TRP A 397 7.64 21.22 -6.02
N VAL A 398 6.97 20.10 -6.24
CA VAL A 398 6.95 18.96 -5.34
C VAL A 398 7.09 17.70 -6.18
N HIS A 399 7.92 16.77 -5.71
CA HIS A 399 8.06 15.42 -6.23
C HIS A 399 7.91 14.43 -5.11
N MET A 400 7.21 13.34 -5.37
CA MET A 400 7.06 12.23 -4.44
C MET A 400 7.80 11.04 -5.00
N GLU A 401 8.67 10.47 -4.18
CA GLU A 401 9.38 9.25 -4.51
C GLU A 401 8.92 8.15 -3.56
N ILE A 402 8.27 7.13 -4.13
CA ILE A 402 8.02 5.87 -3.44
C ILE A 402 9.26 5.02 -3.65
N PHE A 403 10.07 4.90 -2.59
CA PHE A 403 11.32 4.19 -2.64
C PHE A 403 11.09 2.69 -2.43
N GLU A 404 11.59 1.88 -3.34
CA GLU A 404 11.21 0.47 -3.47
C GLU A 404 11.65 -0.37 -2.26
N GLY A 405 10.84 -1.38 -1.96
CA GLY A 405 11.14 -2.42 -0.98
C GLY A 405 11.78 -3.64 -1.60
N SER A 406 11.67 -4.79 -0.92
CA SER A 406 12.03 -6.09 -1.48
C SER A 406 11.27 -7.22 -0.78
N TYR A 407 10.94 -8.29 -1.50
CA TYR A 407 10.27 -9.45 -0.89
C TYR A 407 11.27 -10.43 -0.28
N GLY A 408 10.90 -11.08 0.82
CA GLY A 408 11.70 -12.17 1.38
C GLY A 408 11.72 -13.40 0.48
N GLY A 409 12.70 -14.28 0.73
CA GLY A 409 12.74 -15.61 0.11
C GLY A 409 11.43 -16.36 0.37
N ARG A 410 10.95 -17.12 -0.62
CA ARG A 410 9.76 -17.97 -0.51
C ARG A 410 10.18 -19.43 -0.51
N TYR A 411 9.29 -20.32 -0.11
CA TYR A 411 9.58 -21.76 0.00
C TYR A 411 10.36 -22.37 -1.17
N ASN A 412 10.02 -21.98 -2.40
CA ASN A 412 10.59 -22.50 -3.66
C ASN A 412 11.03 -21.42 -4.66
N ARG A 413 11.01 -20.13 -4.30
CA ARG A 413 11.41 -19.02 -5.18
C ARG A 413 12.16 -17.95 -4.41
N ASN A 414 13.11 -17.30 -5.07
CA ASN A 414 13.75 -16.11 -4.52
C ASN A 414 12.73 -14.99 -4.27
N GLY A 415 13.10 -14.10 -3.36
CA GLY A 415 12.44 -12.82 -3.17
C GLY A 415 12.58 -11.93 -4.41
N MET A 416 11.63 -11.02 -4.59
CA MET A 416 11.68 -10.02 -5.66
C MET A 416 12.55 -8.85 -5.23
N ASP A 417 13.47 -8.44 -6.12
CA ASP A 417 14.45 -7.38 -5.91
C ASP A 417 13.85 -6.00 -6.25
N ALA A 418 14.04 -5.00 -5.37
CA ALA A 418 13.68 -3.59 -5.60
C ALA A 418 12.26 -3.39 -6.18
N VAL A 419 11.24 -3.92 -5.49
CA VAL A 419 9.82 -3.80 -5.87
C VAL A 419 8.99 -3.28 -4.70
N ASP A 420 7.79 -2.78 -5.01
CA ASP A 420 6.77 -2.57 -4.00
C ASP A 420 6.40 -3.87 -3.29
N THR A 421 6.02 -3.75 -2.01
CA THR A 421 5.74 -4.91 -1.16
C THR A 421 4.37 -4.82 -0.50
N LEU A 422 3.78 -6.00 -0.29
CA LEU A 422 2.54 -6.25 0.42
C LEU A 422 1.35 -5.48 -0.16
N TYR A 423 0.88 -4.42 0.51
CA TYR A 423 -0.33 -3.70 0.06
C TYR A 423 -0.06 -2.44 -0.77
N ALA A 424 1.19 -2.25 -1.20
CA ALA A 424 1.59 -1.29 -2.21
C ALA A 424 1.74 -1.96 -3.59
N ASN A 425 1.41 -1.25 -4.67
CA ASN A 425 1.60 -1.73 -6.05
C ASN A 425 1.80 -0.54 -7.00
N THR A 426 2.73 0.34 -6.66
CA THR A 426 3.07 1.52 -7.43
C THR A 426 4.26 1.25 -8.35
N ARG A 427 4.40 2.09 -9.38
CA ARG A 427 5.57 2.08 -10.26
C ARG A 427 6.57 3.14 -9.84
N ASN A 428 7.82 2.84 -10.08
CA ASN A 428 8.88 3.81 -9.93
C ASN A 428 8.80 4.91 -11.01
N ASN A 429 9.21 6.12 -10.65
CA ASN A 429 9.23 7.23 -11.59
C ASN A 429 10.43 7.12 -12.56
N PRO A 430 10.22 7.30 -13.88
CA PRO A 430 11.34 7.33 -14.83
C PRO A 430 12.31 8.47 -14.53
N ILE A 431 13.62 8.20 -14.56
CA ILE A 431 14.67 9.23 -14.38
C ILE A 431 14.48 10.39 -15.35
N GLU A 432 14.14 10.09 -16.60
CA GLU A 432 13.92 11.10 -17.63
C GLU A 432 12.74 12.03 -17.31
N ASP A 433 11.68 11.53 -16.66
CA ASP A 433 10.53 12.34 -16.23
C ASP A 433 10.94 13.28 -15.08
N ILE A 434 11.71 12.78 -14.11
CA ILE A 434 12.24 13.57 -12.99
C ILE A 434 13.15 14.69 -13.51
N GLU A 435 14.17 14.35 -14.28
CA GLU A 435 15.20 15.31 -14.73
C GLU A 435 14.69 16.31 -15.78
N SER A 436 13.59 15.98 -16.48
CA SER A 436 12.99 16.88 -17.48
C SER A 436 12.12 17.98 -16.84
N HIS A 437 11.54 17.72 -15.67
CA HIS A 437 10.54 18.60 -15.06
C HIS A 437 10.99 19.26 -13.77
N LEU A 438 12.00 18.72 -13.10
CA LEU A 438 12.41 19.13 -11.75
C LEU A 438 13.88 19.55 -11.73
N PRO A 439 14.28 20.49 -10.85
CA PRO A 439 15.68 20.90 -10.69
C PRO A 439 16.46 19.86 -9.86
N MET A 440 16.43 18.61 -10.31
CA MET A 440 17.06 17.46 -9.66
C MET A 440 17.80 16.60 -10.69
N ARG A 441 18.80 15.86 -10.23
CA ARG A 441 19.61 14.93 -11.03
C ARG A 441 19.68 13.59 -10.31
N VAL A 442 19.35 12.50 -10.99
CA VAL A 442 19.52 11.16 -10.43
C VAL A 442 20.95 10.71 -10.74
N THR A 443 21.82 10.70 -9.73
CA THR A 443 23.25 10.40 -9.90
C THR A 443 23.60 8.94 -9.66
N ARG A 444 22.69 8.17 -9.05
CA ARG A 444 22.82 6.74 -8.80
C ARG A 444 21.44 6.10 -8.79
N TYR A 445 21.30 4.94 -9.43
CA TYR A 445 20.16 4.04 -9.28
C TYR A 445 20.61 2.62 -9.62
N GLU A 446 20.71 1.76 -8.61
CA GLU A 446 21.25 0.40 -8.74
C GLU A 446 20.71 -0.53 -7.65
N LEU A 447 20.86 -1.84 -7.83
CA LEU A 447 20.61 -2.83 -6.78
C LEU A 447 21.74 -2.80 -5.74
N ARG A 448 21.39 -3.13 -4.49
CA ARG A 448 22.34 -3.16 -3.38
C ARG A 448 23.02 -4.53 -3.29
N GLU A 449 24.11 -4.72 -4.02
CA GLU A 449 24.95 -5.93 -4.00
C GLU A 449 25.29 -6.41 -2.57
N ASP A 450 25.46 -7.72 -2.36
CA ASP A 450 25.96 -8.34 -1.12
C ASP A 450 25.10 -8.19 0.14
N THR A 451 23.82 -7.83 -0.02
CA THR A 451 22.96 -7.49 1.12
C THR A 451 21.69 -8.33 1.26
N SER A 452 21.36 -9.19 0.32
CA SER A 452 20.20 -10.08 0.46
C SER A 452 20.36 -11.03 1.64
N GLY A 453 19.28 -11.28 2.38
CA GLY A 453 19.27 -12.36 3.37
C GLY A 453 19.52 -13.71 2.68
N ALA A 454 20.61 -14.37 3.04
CA ALA A 454 20.97 -15.66 2.47
C ALA A 454 20.03 -16.77 2.93
N GLY A 455 19.63 -17.64 2.03
CA GLY A 455 18.81 -18.81 2.31
C GLY A 455 18.82 -19.76 1.13
N ARG A 456 18.19 -20.94 1.26
CA ARG A 456 17.97 -21.83 0.12
C ARG A 456 17.36 -21.05 -1.05
N THR A 457 16.42 -20.18 -0.73
CA THR A 457 16.00 -19.07 -1.60
C THR A 457 16.38 -17.75 -0.93
N ARG A 458 17.07 -16.88 -1.68
CA ARG A 458 17.55 -15.60 -1.16
C ARG A 458 16.40 -14.61 -1.00
N GLY A 459 16.56 -13.68 -0.07
CA GLY A 459 15.75 -12.46 -0.04
C GLY A 459 16.02 -11.59 -1.26
N GLY A 460 15.08 -10.70 -1.56
CA GLY A 460 15.27 -9.65 -2.55
C GLY A 460 16.27 -8.59 -2.07
N LEU A 461 16.97 -7.98 -3.02
CA LEU A 461 17.88 -6.87 -2.82
C LEU A 461 17.10 -5.56 -2.75
N GLY A 462 17.50 -4.65 -1.87
CA GLY A 462 17.04 -3.26 -1.90
C GLY A 462 17.71 -2.47 -3.04
N ALA A 463 17.18 -1.29 -3.34
CA ALA A 463 17.79 -0.34 -4.27
C ALA A 463 18.70 0.67 -3.54
N CYS A 464 19.62 1.30 -4.27
CA CYS A 464 20.30 2.53 -3.87
C CYS A 464 19.93 3.63 -4.87
N ARG A 465 19.40 4.77 -4.43
CA ARG A 465 19.20 5.96 -5.29
C ARG A 465 19.79 7.21 -4.70
N ALA A 466 20.39 8.03 -5.56
CA ALA A 466 20.94 9.33 -5.18
C ALA A 466 20.32 10.45 -6.03
N PHE A 467 19.85 11.49 -5.36
CA PHE A 467 19.21 12.65 -5.95
C PHE A 467 19.99 13.92 -5.60
N GLN A 468 20.64 14.52 -6.59
CA GLN A 468 21.33 15.79 -6.42
C GLN A 468 20.39 16.95 -6.72
N PHE A 469 20.37 17.94 -5.83
CA PHE A 469 19.63 19.19 -6.00
C PHE A 469 20.39 20.16 -6.91
N LEU A 470 19.73 20.68 -7.94
CA LEU A 470 20.30 21.65 -8.89
C LEU A 470 19.97 23.11 -8.54
N GLU A 471 19.03 23.31 -7.62
CA GLU A 471 18.63 24.59 -7.02
C GLU A 471 18.39 24.34 -5.51
N PRO A 472 18.35 25.38 -4.64
CA PRO A 472 17.98 25.18 -3.24
C PRO A 472 16.59 24.56 -3.08
N GLY A 473 16.43 23.69 -2.10
CA GLY A 473 15.18 22.96 -1.89
C GLY A 473 15.10 22.33 -0.51
N GLY A 474 14.42 21.19 -0.45
CA GLY A 474 14.35 20.37 0.75
C GLY A 474 13.69 19.03 0.50
N PHE A 475 13.73 18.19 1.51
CA PHE A 475 13.08 16.90 1.51
C PHE A 475 12.52 16.53 2.88
N SER A 476 11.57 15.63 2.93
CA SER A 476 11.08 14.97 4.14
C SER A 476 10.86 13.50 3.88
N VAL A 477 11.00 12.66 4.92
CA VAL A 477 11.00 11.21 4.77
C VAL A 477 10.16 10.54 5.84
N GLU A 478 9.29 9.64 5.41
CA GLU A 478 8.68 8.62 6.25
C GLU A 478 9.24 7.25 5.89
N GLY A 479 9.74 6.53 6.89
CA GLY A 479 10.46 5.28 6.68
C GLY A 479 10.48 4.40 7.92
N GLU A 480 10.73 3.12 7.67
CA GLU A 480 11.01 2.07 8.67
C GLU A 480 12.20 1.22 8.22
N GLY A 481 12.66 0.32 9.09
CA GLY A 481 13.67 -0.68 8.77
C GLY A 481 15.10 -0.16 8.85
N HIS A 482 15.36 0.91 9.61
CA HIS A 482 16.72 1.40 9.88
C HIS A 482 17.34 0.71 11.10
N LYS A 483 16.53 0.23 12.05
CA LYS A 483 17.03 -0.46 13.25
C LYS A 483 16.77 -1.96 13.23
N PHE A 484 15.61 -2.38 12.75
CA PHE A 484 15.22 -3.79 12.73
C PHE A 484 15.38 -4.36 11.32
N ALA A 485 16.20 -5.41 11.19
CA ALA A 485 16.41 -6.08 9.92
C ALA A 485 15.18 -6.91 9.51
N PRO A 486 14.87 -7.02 8.22
CA PRO A 486 13.90 -7.98 7.71
C PRO A 486 14.26 -9.41 8.15
N TRP A 487 13.31 -10.15 8.70
CA TRP A 487 13.55 -11.42 9.37
C TRP A 487 13.77 -12.57 8.38
N GLY A 488 14.75 -13.43 8.66
CA GLY A 488 14.94 -14.70 7.96
C GLY A 488 13.96 -15.78 8.45
N PHE A 489 13.74 -16.82 7.65
CA PHE A 489 12.79 -17.88 8.00
C PHE A 489 13.32 -19.29 7.72
N LYS A 490 12.97 -20.24 8.60
CA LYS A 490 13.33 -21.67 8.48
C LYS A 490 14.82 -21.92 8.20
N GLY A 491 15.71 -21.16 8.85
CA GLY A 491 17.17 -21.27 8.68
C GLY A 491 17.78 -20.23 7.74
N GLY A 492 16.96 -19.43 7.06
CA GLY A 492 17.45 -18.29 6.30
C GLY A 492 17.92 -17.16 7.21
N ASN A 493 18.90 -16.40 6.73
CA ASN A 493 19.46 -15.24 7.41
C ASN A 493 18.54 -14.03 7.30
N ASP A 494 18.63 -13.15 8.29
CA ASP A 494 18.03 -11.82 8.23
C ASP A 494 18.63 -11.02 7.06
N GLY A 495 17.82 -10.09 6.54
CA GLY A 495 18.24 -9.14 5.53
C GLY A 495 19.10 -8.00 6.09
N LYS A 496 19.14 -6.87 5.37
CA LYS A 496 19.89 -5.67 5.79
C LYS A 496 18.97 -4.48 5.98
N THR A 497 19.30 -3.67 6.98
CA THR A 497 18.57 -2.43 7.29
C THR A 497 18.85 -1.36 6.25
N ALA A 498 17.93 -0.41 6.17
CA ALA A 498 18.02 0.77 5.34
C ALA A 498 18.93 1.86 5.94
N GLU A 499 19.37 2.77 5.07
CA GLU A 499 20.15 3.94 5.45
C GLU A 499 19.76 5.16 4.62
N LEU A 500 19.91 6.35 5.19
CA LEU A 500 19.70 7.62 4.53
C LEU A 500 20.89 8.54 4.82
N HIS A 501 21.36 9.24 3.79
CA HIS A 501 22.50 10.14 3.90
C HIS A 501 22.23 11.45 3.12
N LEU A 502 22.65 12.58 3.69
CA LEU A 502 22.78 13.84 2.97
C LEU A 502 24.27 14.10 2.72
N ILE A 503 24.66 14.12 1.45
CA ILE A 503 26.03 14.40 1.01
C ILE A 503 26.08 15.84 0.53
N HIS A 504 26.75 16.71 1.27
CA HIS A 504 26.86 18.12 0.91
C HIS A 504 27.76 18.32 -0.31
N ALA A 505 27.58 19.44 -1.02
CA ALA A 505 28.39 19.81 -2.18
C ALA A 505 29.93 19.83 -1.91
N ASN A 506 30.34 19.99 -0.65
CA ASN A 506 31.75 19.94 -0.23
C ASN A 506 32.28 18.51 0.05
N GLY A 507 31.44 17.48 -0.15
CA GLY A 507 31.76 16.07 0.09
C GLY A 507 31.55 15.57 1.52
N LYS A 508 31.13 16.44 2.46
CA LYS A 508 30.78 16.01 3.82
C LYS A 508 29.46 15.23 3.80
N SER A 509 29.43 14.06 4.42
CA SER A 509 28.22 13.24 4.57
C SER A 509 27.63 13.36 5.97
N GLU A 510 26.31 13.43 6.04
CA GLU A 510 25.49 13.37 7.25
C GLU A 510 24.58 12.14 7.18
N SER A 511 24.56 11.31 8.22
CA SER A 511 23.62 10.19 8.33
C SER A 511 22.30 10.68 8.90
N LEU A 512 21.20 10.24 8.31
CA LEU A 512 19.84 10.60 8.72
C LEU A 512 19.12 9.40 9.33
N THR A 513 18.06 9.67 10.10
CA THR A 513 17.20 8.64 10.70
C THR A 513 16.08 8.20 9.74
N SER A 514 15.29 7.19 10.10
CA SER A 514 14.19 6.69 9.25
C SER A 514 13.04 7.67 9.05
N LYS A 515 12.94 8.71 9.89
CA LYS A 515 11.91 9.74 9.84
C LYS A 515 12.57 11.10 9.89
N VAL A 516 12.53 11.79 8.76
CA VAL A 516 13.19 13.09 8.60
C VAL A 516 12.12 14.16 8.43
N PRO A 517 11.89 15.04 9.42
CA PRO A 517 11.09 16.23 9.23
C PRO A 517 11.63 17.08 8.08
N TYR A 518 10.86 18.05 7.60
CA TYR A 518 11.29 18.88 6.47
C TYR A 518 12.71 19.45 6.67
N HIS A 519 13.62 19.01 5.82
CA HIS A 519 15.05 19.30 5.88
C HIS A 519 15.46 20.07 4.64
N THR A 520 15.99 21.27 4.81
CA THR A 520 16.43 22.13 3.71
C THR A 520 17.75 21.65 3.10
N THR A 521 17.94 21.91 1.81
CA THR A 521 19.15 21.56 1.05
C THR A 521 19.65 22.74 0.24
N GLU A 522 20.96 22.76 -0.01
CA GLU A 522 21.60 23.73 -0.89
C GLU A 522 21.86 23.15 -2.28
N THR A 523 22.18 24.02 -3.24
CA THR A 523 22.56 23.57 -4.59
C THR A 523 23.81 22.68 -4.53
N GLY A 524 23.73 21.51 -5.18
CA GLY A 524 24.80 20.53 -5.25
C GLY A 524 24.76 19.47 -4.15
N ASP A 525 23.96 19.65 -3.10
CA ASP A 525 23.71 18.62 -2.09
C ASP A 525 23.02 17.40 -2.74
N THR A 526 23.34 16.21 -2.26
CA THR A 526 22.82 14.94 -2.77
C THR A 526 22.20 14.13 -1.65
N PHE A 527 20.92 13.83 -1.78
CA PHE A 527 20.21 12.89 -0.91
C PHE A 527 20.41 11.47 -1.42
N LEU A 528 20.97 10.58 -0.59
CA LEU A 528 21.20 9.17 -0.90
C LEU A 528 20.28 8.32 -0.02
N ALA A 529 19.39 7.57 -0.67
CA ALA A 529 18.57 6.56 -0.04
C ALA A 529 19.08 5.15 -0.36
N ILE A 530 19.25 4.35 0.68
CA ILE A 530 19.64 2.95 0.60
C ILE A 530 18.49 2.10 1.18
N GLY A 531 17.93 1.26 0.33
CA GLY A 531 16.83 0.36 0.64
C GLY A 531 17.24 -0.79 1.55
N PRO A 532 16.30 -1.31 2.36
CA PRO A 532 16.51 -2.56 3.06
C PRO A 532 16.47 -3.73 2.07
N SER A 533 17.28 -4.74 2.34
CA SER A 533 17.24 -6.02 1.62
C SER A 533 16.52 -7.05 2.48
N ALA A 534 15.69 -7.89 1.86
CA ALA A 534 14.78 -8.77 2.55
C ALA A 534 15.47 -10.03 3.12
N GLY A 535 14.76 -10.76 3.99
CA GLY A 535 15.25 -11.99 4.63
C GLY A 535 15.26 -13.20 3.71
N GLY A 536 16.15 -14.17 3.98
CA GLY A 536 16.24 -15.44 3.27
C GLY A 536 15.27 -16.50 3.81
N TYR A 537 14.99 -17.52 2.99
CA TYR A 537 14.16 -18.67 3.38
C TYR A 537 14.94 -19.98 3.23
N GLY A 538 14.94 -20.79 4.28
CA GLY A 538 15.65 -22.08 4.30
C GLY A 538 17.15 -21.92 4.53
N GLU A 539 17.82 -23.02 4.87
CA GLU A 539 19.28 -23.04 5.11
C GLU A 539 20.05 -22.62 3.84
N ALA A 540 20.94 -21.63 3.96
CA ALA A 540 21.68 -21.10 2.81
C ALA A 540 22.56 -22.16 2.11
N PHE A 541 23.13 -23.10 2.87
CA PHE A 541 23.97 -24.17 2.35
C PHE A 541 23.18 -25.23 1.56
N GLU A 542 21.85 -25.18 1.57
CA GLU A 542 20.98 -26.00 0.70
C GLU A 542 20.75 -25.36 -0.69
N ARG A 543 21.08 -24.08 -0.89
CA ARG A 543 20.95 -23.43 -2.20
C ARG A 543 21.82 -24.13 -3.23
N SER A 544 21.33 -24.32 -4.46
CA SER A 544 22.12 -24.92 -5.54
C SER A 544 23.40 -24.09 -5.76
N PRO A 545 24.58 -24.73 -5.84
CA PRO A 545 25.81 -24.03 -6.16
C PRO A 545 25.76 -23.31 -7.51
N GLU A 546 25.00 -23.85 -8.46
CA GLU A 546 24.75 -23.24 -9.77
C GLU A 546 23.94 -21.95 -9.63
N ASP A 547 22.84 -21.96 -8.86
CA ASP A 547 22.05 -20.74 -8.63
C ASP A 547 22.88 -19.64 -7.94
N VAL A 548 23.75 -20.01 -6.99
CA VAL A 548 24.67 -19.05 -6.34
C VAL A 548 25.70 -18.51 -7.34
N TYR A 549 26.19 -19.35 -8.24
CA TYR A 549 27.12 -18.92 -9.27
C TYR A 549 26.46 -17.96 -10.27
N GLU A 550 25.20 -18.19 -10.66
CA GLU A 550 24.42 -17.22 -11.45
C GLU A 550 24.22 -15.90 -10.68
N ASP A 551 23.90 -15.94 -9.38
CA ASP A 551 23.81 -14.72 -8.55
C ASP A 551 25.15 -13.92 -8.57
N VAL A 552 26.31 -14.59 -8.68
CA VAL A 552 27.63 -13.93 -8.82
C VAL A 552 27.85 -13.37 -10.23
N LEU A 553 27.44 -14.10 -11.27
CA LEU A 553 27.55 -13.64 -12.66
C LEU A 553 26.68 -12.41 -12.94
N ASP A 554 25.53 -12.32 -12.27
CA ASP A 554 24.61 -11.18 -12.32
C ASP A 554 25.03 -10.02 -11.40
N GLU A 555 26.20 -10.11 -10.74
CA GLU A 555 26.74 -9.09 -9.82
C GLU A 555 25.77 -8.77 -8.65
N LEU A 556 24.96 -9.75 -8.24
CA LEU A 556 24.04 -9.63 -7.11
C LEU A 556 24.76 -9.88 -5.77
N ILE A 557 25.74 -10.79 -5.81
CA ILE A 557 26.64 -11.10 -4.71
C ILE A 557 28.07 -11.26 -5.24
N SER A 558 29.05 -10.99 -4.40
CA SER A 558 30.46 -11.21 -4.69
C SER A 558 30.88 -12.67 -4.49
N GLU A 559 32.04 -13.06 -5.06
CA GLU A 559 32.66 -14.37 -4.79
C GLU A 559 32.91 -14.59 -3.28
N GLU A 560 33.22 -13.53 -2.54
CA GLU A 560 33.42 -13.57 -1.09
C GLU A 560 32.10 -13.91 -0.37
N THR A 561 30.99 -13.27 -0.76
CA THR A 561 29.67 -13.58 -0.20
C THR A 561 29.20 -14.99 -0.57
N ALA A 562 29.47 -15.45 -1.80
CA ALA A 562 29.17 -16.82 -2.23
C ALA A 562 29.86 -17.87 -1.33
N GLU A 563 31.13 -17.67 -0.99
CA GLU A 563 31.86 -18.56 -0.08
C GLU A 563 31.37 -18.43 1.37
N ARG A 564 31.22 -17.19 1.86
CA ARG A 564 30.88 -16.90 3.26
C ARG A 564 29.50 -17.42 3.63
N ASP A 565 28.49 -17.09 2.82
CA ASP A 565 27.09 -17.27 3.19
C ASP A 565 26.49 -18.57 2.63
N TYR A 566 27.00 -19.04 1.49
CA TYR A 566 26.47 -20.25 0.82
C TYR A 566 27.48 -21.41 0.78
N GLY A 567 28.73 -21.21 1.20
CA GLY A 567 29.79 -22.22 1.12
C GLY A 567 30.18 -22.60 -0.31
N VAL A 568 29.86 -21.75 -1.30
CA VAL A 568 30.13 -22.00 -2.72
C VAL A 568 31.47 -21.40 -3.09
N ILE A 569 32.34 -22.22 -3.67
CA ILE A 569 33.70 -21.82 -4.04
C ILE A 569 33.74 -21.52 -5.54
N ILE A 570 34.17 -20.31 -5.88
CA ILE A 570 34.45 -19.89 -7.24
C ILE A 570 35.96 -19.76 -7.36
N SER A 571 36.52 -20.37 -8.40
CA SER A 571 37.97 -20.42 -8.61
C SER A 571 38.28 -20.07 -10.06
N HIS A 572 39.04 -18.99 -10.26
CA HIS A 572 39.36 -18.47 -11.58
C HIS A 572 38.10 -18.14 -12.41
N GLY A 573 37.08 -17.56 -11.77
CA GLY A 573 35.81 -17.20 -12.40
C GLY A 573 34.98 -18.39 -12.85
N LYS A 574 35.11 -19.55 -12.19
CA LYS A 574 34.31 -20.75 -12.46
C LYS A 574 33.90 -21.43 -11.16
N LEU A 575 32.68 -21.98 -11.15
CA LEU A 575 32.17 -22.80 -10.05
C LEU A 575 33.05 -24.05 -9.82
N ASP A 576 33.58 -24.21 -8.61
CA ASP A 576 34.30 -25.40 -8.16
C ASP A 576 33.40 -26.26 -7.26
N LEU A 577 32.75 -27.26 -7.86
CA LEU A 577 31.84 -28.17 -7.16
C LEU A 577 32.56 -29.05 -6.13
N GLU A 578 33.83 -29.42 -6.35
CA GLU A 578 34.57 -30.28 -5.43
C GLU A 578 34.95 -29.50 -4.17
N ALA A 579 35.47 -28.28 -4.34
CA ALA A 579 35.79 -27.39 -3.23
C ALA A 579 34.52 -26.95 -2.47
N THR A 580 33.43 -26.66 -3.19
CA THR A 580 32.12 -26.36 -2.60
C THR A 580 31.62 -27.50 -1.73
N ALA A 581 31.65 -28.75 -2.23
CA ALA A 581 31.23 -29.91 -1.45
C ALA A 581 32.08 -30.08 -0.18
N LYS A 582 33.41 -29.90 -0.27
CA LYS A 582 34.29 -29.95 0.90
C LYS A 582 33.96 -28.85 1.91
N ARG A 583 33.69 -27.62 1.44
CA ARG A 583 33.37 -26.46 2.28
C ARG A 583 32.05 -26.63 3.04
N ARG A 584 31.02 -27.18 2.38
CA ARG A 584 29.70 -27.42 2.98
C ARG A 584 29.66 -28.60 3.95
N HIS A 585 30.63 -29.53 3.87
CA HIS A 585 30.73 -30.69 4.76
C HIS A 585 31.75 -30.54 5.90
N ALA A 586 32.50 -29.44 5.94
CA ALA A 586 33.45 -29.09 7.00
C ALA A 586 32.78 -28.25 8.08
#